data_AF-A0A2T5GLA4-F1
#
_entry.id   AF-A0A2T5GLA4-F1
#
_cell.length_a   1.000
_cell.length_b   1.000
_cell.length_c   1.000
_cell.angle_alpha   90.00
_cell.angle_beta   90.00
_cell.angle_gamma   90.00
#
_symmetry.space_group_name_H-M   'P 1'
#
loop_
_entity.id
_entity.type
_entity.pdbx_description
1 polymer ?
#
loop_
_entity_poly.entity_id
_entity_poly.type
_entity_poly.pdbx_seq_one_letter_code
_entity_poly.pdbx_strand_id
1 'polypeptide(L)'
;MAQAACSDTSSTPEPTAVASANEPGNSAAGLRPTGVPAPAPRSSTEHTASKVLSKHDRTLSDGAQVCDVDFVYAGREPEDVFWEEPCASVTARMVSRSALDALGRWGRLDQYQRRFVADMPGGQVLYVEGNFSASIYPVDETGTSIEVAVAD
;
A
#
# COMPACT_ATOMS: atom_id res chain seq x y z
N MET A 1 55.27 -23.76 24.95
CA MET A 1 54.73 -24.61 26.03
C MET A 1 53.76 -23.77 26.84
N ALA A 2 52.56 -24.31 27.11
CA ALA A 2 51.52 -23.83 28.03
C ALA A 2 50.84 -22.47 27.73
N GLN A 3 49.55 -22.24 27.99
CA GLN A 3 48.30 -23.00 28.12
C GLN A 3 47.24 -21.88 28.28
N ALA A 4 46.11 -21.96 27.59
CA ALA A 4 44.94 -21.14 27.91
C ALA A 4 43.77 -22.10 28.09
N ALA A 5 43.24 -22.14 29.31
CA ALA A 5 42.02 -22.82 29.69
C ALA A 5 41.17 -21.84 30.50
N CYS A 6 39.85 -21.88 30.28
CA CYS A 6 38.71 -21.52 31.16
C CYS A 6 37.48 -21.34 30.22
N SER A 7 36.59 -22.32 30.08
CA SER A 7 35.44 -22.67 30.95
C SER A 7 34.18 -21.86 30.66
N ASP A 8 33.17 -22.59 30.16
CA ASP A 8 31.72 -22.59 30.43
C ASP A 8 31.12 -21.40 31.22
N THR A 9 29.99 -20.86 30.73
CA THR A 9 28.79 -20.52 31.54
C THR A 9 27.69 -19.88 30.66
N SER A 10 26.53 -20.53 30.62
CA SER A 10 25.23 -19.96 30.23
C SER A 10 24.82 -18.78 31.12
N SER A 11 24.17 -17.74 30.57
CA SER A 11 22.98 -17.08 31.16
C SER A 11 22.65 -15.75 30.48
N THR A 12 21.43 -15.66 29.94
CA THR A 12 20.71 -14.39 29.74
C THR A 12 20.27 -13.83 31.09
N PRO A 13 20.34 -12.51 31.28
CA PRO A 13 19.12 -11.78 31.67
C PRO A 13 18.95 -10.41 30.94
N GLU A 14 17.70 -10.06 30.62
CA GLU A 14 17.15 -8.70 30.42
C GLU A 14 17.48 -7.78 31.64
N PRO A 15 17.31 -6.43 31.65
CA PRO A 15 16.29 -5.60 30.95
C PRO A 15 16.77 -4.19 30.50
N THR A 16 15.84 -3.37 29.97
CA THR A 16 15.57 -1.95 30.37
C THR A 16 15.32 -1.01 29.18
N ALA A 17 14.10 -0.45 29.17
CA ALA A 17 13.62 0.61 28.29
C ALA A 17 14.05 2.02 28.76
N VAL A 18 13.64 3.05 27.96
CA VAL A 18 13.61 4.52 28.14
C VAL A 18 14.81 5.32 27.58
N ALA A 19 14.68 6.46 26.90
CA ALA A 19 13.58 7.20 26.25
C ALA A 19 14.17 8.40 25.48
N SER A 20 13.44 8.83 24.44
CA SER A 20 13.20 10.22 23.98
C SER A 20 14.26 11.13 23.34
N ALA A 21 13.79 11.69 22.22
CA ALA A 21 13.84 13.09 21.75
C ALA A 21 15.05 13.56 20.91
N ASN A 22 14.79 13.83 19.63
CA ASN A 22 14.78 15.19 19.11
C ASN A 22 14.15 15.25 17.70
N GLU A 23 12.99 15.89 17.60
CA GLU A 23 12.62 16.68 16.41
C GLU A 23 13.30 18.06 16.56
N PRO A 24 13.59 18.77 15.44
CA PRO A 24 12.66 19.83 15.08
C PRO A 24 12.47 20.05 13.57
N GLY A 25 11.20 20.26 13.17
CA GLY A 25 10.79 21.40 12.35
C GLY A 25 10.97 21.35 10.83
N ASN A 26 9.92 20.92 10.11
CA ASN A 26 9.43 21.71 8.98
C ASN A 26 7.91 21.56 8.83
N SER A 27 7.20 22.67 8.97
CA SER A 27 5.76 22.75 8.79
C SER A 27 5.40 22.74 7.30
N ALA A 28 4.78 21.66 6.85
CA ALA A 28 3.83 21.68 5.74
C ALA A 28 2.48 21.22 6.30
N ALA A 29 1.63 22.18 6.61
CA ALA A 29 0.29 21.96 7.14
C ALA A 29 -0.66 21.58 5.99
N GLY A 30 -1.49 20.56 6.23
CA GLY A 30 -2.69 20.25 5.44
C GLY A 30 -2.65 18.90 4.74
N LEU A 31 -3.50 17.97 5.20
CA LEU A 31 -3.75 16.62 4.66
C LEU A 31 -2.74 15.53 5.08
N ARG A 32 -2.79 15.13 6.36
CA ARG A 32 -2.22 13.84 6.80
C ARG A 32 -3.38 12.84 6.98
N PRO A 33 -3.37 11.67 6.33
CA PRO A 33 -4.30 10.60 6.69
C PRO A 33 -4.05 10.21 8.15
N THR A 34 -5.09 10.28 8.98
CA THR A 34 -5.07 9.99 10.42
C THR A 34 -5.12 8.50 10.75
N GLY A 35 -4.93 7.63 9.76
CA GLY A 35 -4.83 6.19 9.96
C GLY A 35 -3.42 5.77 10.35
N VAL A 36 -3.29 4.91 11.37
CA VAL A 36 -2.12 4.03 11.49
C VAL A 36 -1.94 3.32 10.13
N PRO A 37 -0.72 3.24 9.56
CA PRO A 37 -0.51 2.50 8.31
C PRO A 37 -1.10 1.10 8.46
N ALA A 38 -1.96 0.71 7.50
CA ALA A 38 -2.52 -0.63 7.51
C ALA A 38 -1.36 -1.65 7.48
N PRO A 39 -1.41 -2.73 8.26
CA PRO A 39 -0.43 -3.81 8.17
C PRO A 39 -0.38 -4.34 6.73
N ALA A 40 0.81 -4.76 6.29
CA ALA A 40 0.97 -5.38 4.98
C ALA A 40 -0.03 -6.56 4.82
N PRO A 41 -0.82 -6.60 3.74
CA PRO A 41 -1.77 -7.67 3.47
C PRO A 41 -1.08 -9.04 3.44
N ARG A 42 -1.72 -10.03 4.06
CA ARG A 42 -1.17 -11.39 4.13
C ARG A 42 -1.34 -12.09 2.79
N SER A 43 -0.53 -13.12 2.57
CA SER A 43 -0.68 -13.99 1.40
C SER A 43 -1.89 -14.89 1.54
N SER A 44 -2.66 -15.06 0.46
CA SER A 44 -3.81 -15.97 0.39
C SER A 44 -3.71 -16.83 -0.88
N THR A 45 -4.18 -18.09 -0.83
CA THR A 45 -4.26 -18.95 -2.03
C THR A 45 -5.63 -18.94 -2.68
N GLU A 46 -6.59 -18.20 -2.12
CA GLU A 46 -7.99 -18.18 -2.57
C GLU A 46 -8.17 -17.30 -3.81
N HIS A 47 -7.32 -16.28 -3.97
CA HIS A 47 -7.38 -15.33 -5.06
C HIS A 47 -6.25 -15.58 -6.05
N THR A 48 -6.53 -16.30 -7.14
CA THR A 48 -5.52 -16.63 -8.17
C THR A 48 -5.32 -15.56 -9.23
N ALA A 49 -6.17 -14.52 -9.24
CA ALA A 49 -6.12 -13.41 -10.18
C ALA A 49 -6.47 -12.09 -9.49
N SER A 50 -5.84 -11.00 -9.94
CA SER A 50 -6.11 -9.65 -9.47
C SER A 50 -7.44 -9.15 -10.03
N LYS A 51 -8.27 -8.53 -9.19
CA LYS A 51 -9.57 -7.99 -9.58
C LYS A 51 -10.08 -6.92 -8.62
N VAL A 52 -10.92 -6.03 -9.13
CA VAL A 52 -11.80 -5.21 -8.29
C VAL A 52 -12.94 -6.14 -7.84
N LEU A 53 -13.20 -6.17 -6.55
CA LEU A 53 -14.23 -7.02 -5.93
C LEU A 53 -15.57 -6.29 -5.89
N SER A 54 -15.58 -5.07 -5.39
CA SER A 54 -16.77 -4.25 -5.23
C SER A 54 -16.44 -2.77 -5.16
N LYS A 55 -17.48 -1.97 -5.37
CA LYS A 55 -17.50 -0.54 -5.08
C LYS A 55 -18.77 -0.24 -4.32
N HIS A 56 -18.70 0.54 -3.25
CA HIS A 56 -19.87 0.89 -2.48
C HIS A 56 -19.81 2.34 -1.99
N ASP A 57 -20.94 3.04 -2.13
CA ASP A 57 -21.08 4.39 -1.61
C ASP A 57 -21.16 4.35 -0.08
N ARG A 58 -20.42 5.24 0.56
CA ARG A 58 -20.58 5.55 1.98
C ARG A 58 -20.89 7.03 2.17
N THR A 59 -21.64 7.30 3.22
CA THR A 59 -21.92 8.68 3.66
C THR A 59 -21.14 8.92 4.94
N LEU A 60 -20.26 9.92 4.92
CA LEU A 60 -19.53 10.37 6.10
C LEU A 60 -20.44 11.13 7.06
N SER A 61 -19.97 11.35 8.29
CA SER A 61 -20.76 12.05 9.33
C SER A 61 -21.10 13.50 8.99
N ASP A 62 -20.37 14.13 8.07
CA ASP A 62 -20.63 15.48 7.55
C ASP A 62 -21.58 15.49 6.34
N GLY A 63 -22.05 14.31 5.90
CA GLY A 63 -22.95 14.15 4.76
C GLY A 63 -22.23 14.01 3.41
N ALA A 64 -20.90 14.06 3.36
CA ALA A 64 -20.15 13.81 2.13
C ALA A 64 -20.34 12.37 1.65
N GLN A 65 -20.51 12.20 0.34
CA GLN A 65 -20.54 10.88 -0.31
C GLN A 65 -19.15 10.52 -0.80
N VAL A 66 -18.75 9.29 -0.50
CA VAL A 66 -17.43 8.74 -0.78
C VAL A 66 -17.56 7.33 -1.33
N CYS A 67 -16.54 6.87 -2.03
CA CYS A 67 -16.52 5.55 -2.64
C CYS A 67 -15.44 4.69 -1.99
N ASP A 68 -15.86 3.60 -1.38
CA ASP A 68 -14.96 2.54 -0.95
C ASP A 68 -14.84 1.51 -2.09
N VAL A 69 -13.60 1.21 -2.46
CA VAL A 69 -13.26 0.28 -3.55
C VAL A 69 -12.54 -0.91 -2.96
N ASP A 70 -13.21 -2.06 -2.95
CA ASP A 70 -12.61 -3.33 -2.52
C ASP A 70 -11.93 -4.00 -3.71
N PHE A 71 -10.70 -4.46 -3.52
CA PHE A 71 -9.91 -5.11 -4.55
C PHE A 71 -9.07 -6.23 -3.95
N VAL A 72 -8.49 -7.05 -4.83
CA VAL A 72 -7.54 -8.07 -4.41
C VAL A 72 -6.48 -8.24 -5.48
N TYR A 73 -5.24 -8.44 -5.05
CA TYR A 73 -4.17 -8.90 -5.90
C TYR A 73 -4.03 -10.41 -5.84
N ALA A 74 -3.63 -11.02 -6.96
CA ALA A 74 -3.37 -12.45 -7.02
C ALA A 74 -2.38 -12.87 -5.91
N GLY A 75 -2.76 -13.87 -5.12
CA GLY A 75 -1.95 -14.39 -4.03
C GLY A 75 -2.06 -13.60 -2.72
N ARG A 76 -2.98 -12.64 -2.60
CA ARG A 76 -3.11 -11.74 -1.43
C ARG A 76 -4.50 -11.76 -0.82
N GLU A 77 -4.61 -11.28 0.41
CA GLU A 77 -5.90 -10.95 1.02
C GLU A 77 -6.54 -9.72 0.32
N PRO A 78 -7.88 -9.61 0.32
CA PRO A 78 -8.57 -8.41 -0.11
C PRO A 78 -8.13 -7.15 0.65
N GLU A 79 -8.13 -6.04 -0.06
CA GLU A 79 -7.77 -4.71 0.41
C GLU A 79 -8.86 -3.72 -0.03
N ASP A 80 -8.93 -2.58 0.63
CA ASP A 80 -9.84 -1.48 0.26
C ASP A 80 -9.07 -0.16 0.09
N VAL A 81 -9.58 0.70 -0.79
CA VAL A 81 -9.16 2.10 -0.88
C VAL A 81 -10.37 3.01 -0.82
N PHE A 82 -10.16 4.15 -0.16
CA PHE A 82 -11.16 5.18 0.05
C PHE A 82 -10.97 6.32 -0.96
N TRP A 83 -12.05 6.74 -1.60
CA TRP A 83 -12.04 7.84 -2.57
C TRP A 83 -13.08 8.90 -2.22
N GLU A 84 -12.66 10.17 -2.18
CA GLU A 84 -13.49 11.33 -1.75
C GLU A 84 -14.48 11.82 -2.83
N GLU A 85 -15.08 10.90 -3.58
CA GLU A 85 -16.14 11.16 -4.54
C GLU A 85 -17.16 10.00 -4.51
N PRO A 86 -18.43 10.23 -4.85
CA PRO A 86 -19.41 9.14 -4.93
C PRO A 86 -19.00 8.11 -5.97
N CYS A 87 -19.35 6.84 -5.76
CA CYS A 87 -18.97 5.75 -6.65
C CYS A 87 -19.47 5.92 -8.08
N ALA A 88 -20.53 6.68 -8.31
CA ALA A 88 -21.01 7.04 -9.65
C ALA A 88 -19.98 7.86 -10.47
N SER A 89 -19.09 8.60 -9.80
CA SER A 89 -18.02 9.40 -10.42
C SER A 89 -16.68 8.69 -10.48
N VAL A 90 -16.55 7.55 -9.80
CA VAL A 90 -15.28 6.82 -9.67
C VAL A 90 -15.23 5.66 -10.67
N THR A 91 -14.12 5.50 -11.36
CA THR A 91 -13.79 4.32 -12.16
C THR A 91 -12.65 3.58 -11.48
N ALA A 92 -12.87 2.31 -11.11
CA ALA A 92 -11.84 1.44 -10.57
C ALA A 92 -11.63 0.23 -11.49
N ARG A 93 -10.38 -0.08 -11.82
CA ARG A 93 -10.05 -1.21 -12.70
C ARG A 93 -8.65 -1.75 -12.43
N MET A 94 -8.45 -3.02 -12.74
CA MET A 94 -7.12 -3.62 -12.82
C MET A 94 -6.49 -3.26 -14.16
N VAL A 95 -5.33 -2.61 -14.14
CA VAL A 95 -4.58 -2.21 -15.33
C VAL A 95 -3.28 -3.00 -15.43
N SER A 96 -3.02 -3.55 -16.61
CA SER A 96 -1.75 -4.23 -16.89
C SER A 96 -0.61 -3.23 -17.06
N ARG A 97 0.63 -3.72 -17.00
CA ARG A 97 1.81 -2.95 -17.41
C ARG A 97 1.63 -2.24 -18.76
N SER A 98 1.14 -2.94 -19.78
CA SER A 98 0.98 -2.37 -21.13
C SER A 98 -0.04 -1.23 -21.15
N ALA A 99 -1.11 -1.33 -20.37
CA ALA A 99 -2.08 -0.25 -20.22
C ALA A 99 -1.47 0.95 -19.48
N LEU A 100 -0.68 0.71 -18.42
CA LEU A 100 0.05 1.77 -17.72
C LEU A 100 1.04 2.51 -18.61
N ASP A 101 1.73 1.78 -19.48
CA ASP A 101 2.68 2.34 -20.45
C ASP A 101 1.95 3.19 -21.50
N ALA A 102 0.84 2.69 -22.05
CA ALA A 102 0.00 3.43 -22.99
C ALA A 102 -0.61 4.71 -22.40
N LEU A 103 -0.86 4.72 -21.08
CA LEU A 103 -1.30 5.91 -20.35
C LEU A 103 -0.14 6.85 -19.94
N GLY A 104 1.12 6.50 -20.27
CA GLY A 104 2.30 7.26 -19.85
C GLY A 104 2.57 7.23 -18.34
N ARG A 105 1.93 6.32 -17.61
CA ARG A 105 2.00 6.26 -16.13
C ARG A 105 3.01 5.24 -15.61
N TRP A 106 3.44 4.29 -16.43
CA TRP A 106 4.43 3.28 -16.03
C TRP A 106 5.73 3.88 -15.47
N GLY A 107 6.18 5.01 -16.02
CA GLY A 107 7.37 5.72 -15.56
C GLY A 107 7.22 6.41 -14.20
N ARG A 108 5.99 6.56 -13.69
CA ARG A 108 5.72 7.10 -12.34
C ARG A 108 5.99 6.06 -11.24
N LEU A 109 5.96 4.78 -11.59
CA LEU A 109 6.25 3.71 -10.66
C LEU A 109 7.76 3.56 -10.44
N ASP A 110 8.17 3.36 -9.20
CA ASP A 110 9.58 3.11 -8.86
C ASP A 110 10.03 1.71 -9.33
N GLN A 111 11.30 1.36 -9.08
CA GLN A 111 11.83 0.07 -9.51
C GLN A 111 11.17 -1.12 -8.79
N TYR A 112 10.87 -0.98 -7.50
CA TYR A 112 10.27 -2.04 -6.70
C TYR A 112 8.84 -2.29 -7.14
N GLN A 113 8.04 -1.23 -7.27
CA GLN A 113 6.65 -1.26 -7.71
C GLN A 113 6.53 -1.91 -9.09
N ARG A 114 7.40 -1.51 -10.04
CA ARG A 114 7.42 -2.12 -11.37
C ARG A 114 7.77 -3.61 -11.34
N ARG A 115 8.68 -4.01 -10.46
CA ARG A 115 9.03 -5.42 -10.26
C ARG A 115 7.87 -6.19 -9.66
N PHE A 116 7.18 -5.63 -8.67
CA PHE A 116 5.97 -6.23 -8.11
C PHE A 116 4.91 -6.50 -9.19
N VAL A 117 4.63 -5.52 -10.07
CA VAL A 117 3.70 -5.74 -11.19
C VAL A 117 4.19 -6.84 -12.13
N ALA A 118 5.50 -6.98 -12.33
CA ALA A 118 6.04 -8.01 -13.22
C ALA A 118 5.99 -9.42 -12.60
N ASP A 119 6.21 -9.53 -11.29
CA ASP A 119 6.30 -10.80 -10.57
C ASP A 119 4.91 -11.35 -10.17
N MET A 120 3.89 -10.49 -10.11
CA MET A 120 2.51 -10.89 -9.77
C MET A 120 1.83 -11.69 -10.89
N PRO A 121 1.09 -12.77 -10.58
CA PRO A 121 0.24 -13.45 -11.55
C PRO A 121 -0.76 -12.49 -12.22
N GLY A 122 -0.69 -12.40 -13.55
CA GLY A 122 -1.51 -11.48 -14.35
C GLY A 122 -0.97 -10.05 -14.44
N GLY A 123 -0.05 -9.65 -13.55
CA GLY A 123 0.69 -8.39 -13.60
C GLY A 123 -0.16 -7.15 -13.77
N GLN A 124 -1.14 -6.99 -12.87
CA GLN A 124 -2.05 -5.85 -12.87
C GLN A 124 -2.04 -5.13 -11.52
N VAL A 125 -2.21 -3.81 -11.57
CA VAL A 125 -2.39 -2.96 -10.41
C VAL A 125 -3.74 -2.27 -10.45
N LEU A 126 -4.26 -1.92 -9.29
CA LEU A 126 -5.45 -1.11 -9.19
C LEU A 126 -5.14 0.31 -9.70
N TYR A 127 -6.00 0.78 -10.59
CA TYR A 127 -6.08 2.16 -11.04
C TYR A 127 -7.48 2.68 -10.69
N VAL A 128 -7.51 3.81 -10.00
CA VAL A 128 -8.74 4.52 -9.63
C VAL A 128 -8.69 5.91 -10.24
N GLU A 129 -9.77 6.31 -10.89
CA GLU A 129 -9.92 7.62 -11.54
C GLU A 129 -11.27 8.20 -11.13
N GLY A 130 -11.24 9.42 -10.60
CA GLY A 130 -12.41 10.24 -10.32
C GLY A 130 -12.55 11.37 -11.33
N ASN A 131 -13.29 12.42 -10.98
CA ASN A 131 -13.51 13.53 -11.91
C ASN A 131 -12.28 14.44 -12.08
N PHE A 132 -11.46 14.55 -11.02
CA PHE A 132 -10.36 15.53 -10.96
C PHE A 132 -9.00 14.91 -10.70
N SER A 133 -8.96 13.64 -10.31
CA SER A 133 -7.73 12.95 -9.94
C SER A 133 -7.76 11.50 -10.42
N ALA A 134 -6.58 10.92 -10.52
CA ALA A 134 -6.39 9.49 -10.76
C ALA A 134 -5.16 9.03 -10.00
N SER A 135 -5.22 7.81 -9.48
CA SER A 135 -4.15 7.20 -8.69
C SER A 135 -3.99 5.72 -9.05
N ILE A 136 -2.75 5.23 -8.93
CA ILE A 136 -2.40 3.81 -9.02
C ILE A 136 -2.02 3.35 -7.61
N TYR A 137 -2.38 2.11 -7.27
CA TYR A 137 -2.07 1.53 -5.97
C TYR A 137 -1.08 0.36 -6.06
N PRO A 138 0.19 0.60 -6.46
CA PRO A 138 1.19 -0.46 -6.44
C PRO A 138 1.55 -0.86 -5.01
N VAL A 139 2.25 -1.99 -4.88
CA VAL A 139 2.79 -2.44 -3.60
C VAL A 139 4.23 -1.99 -3.45
N ASP A 140 4.55 -1.47 -2.27
CA ASP A 140 5.90 -1.04 -1.89
C ASP A 140 6.74 -2.17 -1.28
N GLU A 141 7.98 -1.86 -0.91
CA GLU A 141 8.92 -2.82 -0.32
C GLU A 141 8.47 -3.46 0.99
N THR A 142 7.55 -2.80 1.71
CA THR A 142 6.97 -3.33 2.94
C THR A 142 5.83 -4.31 2.67
N GLY A 143 5.41 -4.42 1.41
CA GLY A 143 4.23 -5.18 1.04
C GLY A 143 2.96 -4.38 1.21
N THR A 144 2.99 -3.06 1.38
CA THR A 144 1.77 -2.24 1.56
C THR A 144 1.35 -1.64 0.23
N SER A 145 0.05 -1.63 -0.06
CA SER A 145 -0.47 -0.88 -1.22
C SER A 145 -0.40 0.61 -0.90
N ILE A 146 0.29 1.38 -1.73
CA ILE A 146 0.48 2.82 -1.53
C ILE A 146 -0.15 3.60 -2.68
N GLU A 147 -0.63 4.80 -2.39
CA GLU A 147 -1.18 5.67 -3.43
C GLU A 147 -0.06 6.35 -4.23
N VAL A 148 -0.10 6.22 -5.55
CA VAL A 148 0.71 6.97 -6.49
C VAL A 148 -0.22 7.81 -7.36
N ALA A 149 -0.31 9.11 -7.06
CA ALA A 149 -1.09 10.05 -7.85
C ALA A 149 -0.53 10.17 -9.28
N VAL A 150 -1.42 10.07 -10.25
CA VAL A 150 -1.07 10.08 -11.69
C VAL A 150 -1.86 11.09 -12.51
N ALA A 151 -2.74 11.90 -11.90
CA ALA A 151 -3.29 13.07 -12.59
C ALA A 151 -2.17 14.05 -13.04
N ASP A 152 -2.41 14.76 -14.15
CA ASP A 152 -1.46 15.71 -14.76
C ASP A 152 -1.51 17.11 -14.12
#